data_AF-A0A6L7QJQ7-F1
#
_entry.id   AF-A0A6L7QJQ7-F1
#
_cell.length_a   1.000
_cell.length_b   1.000
_cell.length_c   1.000
_cell.angle_alpha   90.00
_cell.angle_beta   90.00
_cell.angle_gamma   90.00
#
_symmetry.space_group_name_H-M   'P 1'
#
loop_
_entity.id
_entity.type
_entity.pdbx_description
1 polymer ?
#
loop_
_entity_poly.entity_id
_entity_poly.type
_entity_poly.pdbx_seq_one_letter_code
_entity_poly.pdbx_strand_id
1 'polypeptide(L)'
;MSNPGPNILAERTDRRKLPIGIQTFREIRTENYYYVDKTAYIRRMIDEGKHYFLSRPRRFGKSLFLDTLKELFEGNEPLFEGLHIHDHWDWSVRHPV
;
A
#
# COMPACT_ATOMS: atom_id res chain seq x y z
N MET A 1 -1.22 6.40 49.38
CA MET A 1 -0.44 6.39 48.12
C MET A 1 -1.37 5.89 47.02
N SER A 2 -2.07 6.81 46.34
CA SER A 2 -3.00 6.49 45.27
C SER A 2 -2.22 6.31 43.97
N ASN A 3 -2.20 5.08 43.46
CA ASN A 3 -1.62 4.75 42.16
C ASN A 3 -2.47 5.44 41.07
N PRO A 4 -1.93 6.39 40.27
CA PRO A 4 -2.68 6.91 39.15
C PRO A 4 -2.84 5.78 38.13
N GLY A 5 -4.09 5.45 37.78
CA GLY A 5 -4.42 4.43 36.79
C GLY A 5 -3.79 4.72 35.41
N PRO A 6 -3.83 3.75 34.49
CA PRO A 6 -3.23 3.90 33.17
C PRO A 6 -3.79 5.15 32.47
N ASN A 7 -2.89 6.03 32.03
CA ASN A 7 -3.23 7.26 31.35
C ASN A 7 -3.84 6.94 29.97
N ILE A 8 -5.17 7.08 29.85
CA ILE A 8 -5.97 6.84 28.63
C ILE A 8 -5.75 7.97 27.59
N LEU A 9 -4.94 8.99 27.90
CA LEU A 9 -4.71 10.16 27.05
C LEU A 9 -3.31 10.13 26.41
N ALA A 10 -3.09 9.25 25.43
CA ALA A 10 -2.13 9.48 24.35
C ALA A 10 -2.28 8.46 23.21
N GLU A 11 -3.48 8.28 22.65
CA GLU A 11 -3.51 8.04 21.20
C GLU A 11 -3.04 9.34 20.55
N ARG A 12 -1.72 9.47 20.43
CA ARG A 12 -1.15 10.46 19.52
C ARG A 12 -1.67 10.05 18.15
N THR A 13 -2.63 10.78 17.60
CA THR A 13 -2.79 10.88 16.14
C THR A 13 -1.51 11.53 15.59
N ASP A 14 -0.41 10.78 15.66
CA ASP A 14 0.86 11.19 15.11
C ASP A 14 0.65 11.18 13.60
N ARG A 15 0.74 12.38 13.00
CA ARG A 15 0.47 12.52 11.58
C ARG A 15 1.54 11.72 10.84
N ARG A 16 1.10 10.75 10.04
CA ARG A 16 2.01 10.00 9.18
C ARG A 16 2.78 10.96 8.26
N LYS A 17 3.98 10.58 7.85
CA LYS A 17 4.77 11.39 6.92
C LYS A 17 4.20 11.23 5.50
N LEU A 18 4.30 12.29 4.69
CA LEU A 18 4.05 12.17 3.26
C LEU A 18 5.25 11.50 2.59
N PRO A 19 5.05 10.56 1.65
CA PRO A 19 6.12 9.84 0.98
C PRO A 19 6.76 10.67 -0.14
N ILE A 20 7.37 11.81 0.20
CA ILE A 20 7.96 12.71 -0.79
C ILE A 20 9.25 12.10 -1.34
N GLY A 21 9.25 11.78 -2.63
CA GLY A 21 10.42 11.20 -3.32
C GLY A 21 10.55 9.68 -3.18
N ILE A 22 9.76 9.06 -2.32
CA ILE A 22 9.72 7.60 -2.13
C ILE A 22 8.84 6.99 -3.22
N GLN A 23 9.34 5.94 -3.86
CA GLN A 23 8.64 5.24 -4.95
C GLN A 23 8.49 3.74 -4.69
N THR A 24 8.98 3.28 -3.54
CA THR A 24 8.96 1.90 -3.06
C THR A 24 7.73 1.69 -2.19
N PHE A 25 6.82 0.84 -2.63
CA PHE A 25 5.62 0.46 -1.90
C PHE A 25 5.98 -0.14 -0.55
N ARG A 26 6.96 -1.05 -0.52
CA ARG A 26 7.47 -1.66 0.71
C ARG A 26 7.85 -0.62 1.76
N GLU A 27 8.69 0.35 1.41
CA GLU A 27 9.15 1.40 2.33
C GLU A 27 7.97 2.24 2.84
N ILE A 28 7.03 2.59 1.96
CA ILE A 28 5.82 3.32 2.35
C ILE A 28 5.03 2.56 3.41
N ARG A 29 4.91 1.23 3.26
CA ARG A 29 4.16 0.36 4.17
C ARG A 29 4.91 0.10 5.47
N THR A 30 6.20 -0.20 5.43
CA THR A 30 7.01 -0.54 6.62
C THR A 30 7.32 0.68 7.49
N GLU A 31 7.56 1.84 6.88
CA GLU A 31 7.88 3.09 7.59
C GLU A 31 6.62 3.93 7.93
N ASN A 32 5.43 3.34 7.73
CA ASN A 32 4.13 3.93 8.06
C ASN A 32 3.90 5.33 7.45
N TYR A 33 4.27 5.52 6.19
CA TYR A 33 3.93 6.71 5.42
C TYR A 33 2.45 6.73 5.03
N TYR A 34 1.94 7.90 4.64
CA TYR A 34 0.65 7.96 3.97
C TYR A 34 0.70 7.24 2.62
N TYR A 35 -0.20 6.28 2.43
CA TYR A 35 -0.46 5.60 1.17
C TYR A 35 -1.91 5.81 0.76
N VAL A 36 -2.16 6.18 -0.49
CA VAL A 36 -3.51 6.25 -1.04
C VAL A 36 -3.80 4.91 -1.70
N ASP A 37 -4.70 4.14 -1.12
CA ASP A 37 -5.06 2.84 -1.64
C ASP A 37 -5.69 2.96 -3.05
N LYS A 38 -5.04 2.30 -4.02
CA LYS A 38 -5.53 2.13 -5.40
C LYS A 38 -5.67 0.67 -5.78
N THR A 39 -5.57 -0.24 -4.83
CA THR A 39 -5.51 -1.68 -5.08
C THR A 39 -6.84 -2.24 -5.58
N ALA A 40 -7.98 -1.60 -5.26
CA ALA A 40 -9.26 -1.89 -5.92
C ALA A 40 -9.21 -1.70 -7.45
N TYR A 41 -8.54 -0.66 -7.93
CA TYR A 41 -8.35 -0.44 -9.37
C TYR A 41 -7.39 -1.46 -9.97
N ILE A 42 -6.33 -1.84 -9.25
CA ILE A 42 -5.42 -2.91 -9.67
C ILE A 42 -6.20 -4.19 -9.93
N ARG A 43 -7.05 -4.61 -8.97
CA ARG A 43 -7.86 -5.82 -9.11
C ARG A 43 -8.74 -5.77 -10.36
N ARG A 44 -9.49 -4.67 -10.54
CA ARG A 44 -10.31 -4.47 -11.73
C ARG A 44 -9.50 -4.50 -13.02
N MET A 45 -8.30 -3.90 -13.00
CA MET A 45 -7.44 -3.85 -14.16
C MET A 45 -7.00 -5.25 -14.60
N ILE A 46 -6.60 -6.08 -13.63
CA ILE A 46 -6.17 -7.47 -13.86
C ILE A 46 -7.31 -8.32 -14.42
N ASP A 47 -8.53 -8.15 -13.90
CA ASP A 47 -9.68 -8.96 -14.31
C ASP A 47 -10.23 -8.58 -15.70
N GLU A 48 -10.24 -7.28 -16.04
CA GLU A 48 -10.94 -6.78 -17.23
C GLU A 48 -10.03 -6.49 -18.44
N GLY A 49 -8.74 -6.23 -18.22
CA GLY A 49 -7.89 -5.63 -19.26
C GLY A 49 -6.79 -6.52 -19.81
N LYS A 50 -6.40 -6.24 -21.05
CA LYS A 50 -5.24 -6.85 -21.71
C LYS A 50 -4.02 -5.92 -21.72
N HIS A 51 -4.24 -4.64 -22.04
CA HIS A 51 -3.16 -3.64 -22.13
C HIS A 51 -3.63 -2.31 -21.54
N TYR A 52 -2.78 -1.69 -20.71
CA TYR A 52 -3.04 -0.39 -20.10
C TYR A 52 -1.93 0.59 -20.41
N PHE A 53 -2.30 1.77 -20.88
CA PHE A 53 -1.39 2.89 -21.03
C PHE A 53 -1.48 3.82 -19.82
N LEU A 54 -0.41 3.89 -19.04
CA LEU A 54 -0.33 4.83 -17.93
C LEU A 54 0.13 6.20 -18.48
N SER A 55 -0.78 7.07 -18.92
CA SER A 55 -0.50 8.46 -19.32
C SER A 55 -0.73 9.45 -18.16
N ARG A 56 0.32 10.10 -17.64
CA ARG A 56 0.25 11.06 -16.51
C ARG A 56 1.54 11.92 -16.48
N PRO A 57 1.51 13.18 -16.00
CA PRO A 57 2.70 14.04 -15.89
C PRO A 57 3.82 13.46 -14.99
N ARG A 58 5.03 14.04 -15.07
CA ARG A 58 6.17 13.66 -14.22
C ARG A 58 5.78 13.72 -12.73
N ARG A 59 6.20 12.72 -11.95
CA ARG A 59 5.95 12.57 -10.49
C ARG A 59 4.50 12.26 -10.08
N PHE A 60 3.63 11.85 -11.00
CA PHE A 60 2.27 11.38 -10.68
C PHE A 60 2.18 9.91 -10.23
N GLY A 61 3.18 9.41 -9.49
CA GLY A 61 3.10 8.10 -8.82
C GLY A 61 3.12 6.85 -9.70
N LYS A 62 3.52 6.95 -10.99
CA LYS A 62 3.60 5.79 -11.90
C LYS A 62 4.53 4.71 -11.39
N SER A 63 5.74 5.08 -10.98
CA SER A 63 6.73 4.15 -10.47
C SER A 63 6.20 3.44 -9.23
N LEU A 64 5.61 4.18 -8.29
CA LEU A 64 4.99 3.60 -7.10
C LEU A 64 3.85 2.63 -7.43
N PHE A 65 3.04 2.96 -8.44
CA PHE A 65 1.96 2.06 -8.87
C PHE A 65 2.50 0.76 -9.48
N LEU A 66 3.54 0.84 -10.31
CA LEU A 66 4.21 -0.35 -10.86
C LEU A 66 4.91 -1.17 -9.77
N ASP A 67 5.53 -0.52 -8.79
CA ASP A 67 6.15 -1.20 -7.65
C ASP A 67 5.11 -1.89 -6.77
N THR A 68 3.95 -1.27 -6.56
CA THR A 68 2.80 -1.92 -5.89
C THR A 68 2.34 -3.17 -6.64
N LEU A 69 2.25 -3.12 -7.97
CA LEU A 69 1.89 -4.28 -8.81
C LEU A 69 2.94 -5.39 -8.70
N LYS A 70 4.23 -5.04 -8.73
CA LYS A 70 5.32 -6.00 -8.55
C LYS A 70 5.19 -6.73 -7.21
N GLU A 71 5.07 -5.98 -6.11
CA GLU A 71 4.96 -6.55 -4.76
C GLU A 71 3.71 -7.44 -4.60
N LEU A 72 2.61 -7.09 -5.28
CA LEU A 72 1.38 -7.89 -5.32
C LEU A 72 1.61 -9.23 -6.03
N PHE A 73 2.19 -9.20 -7.23
CA PHE A 73 2.41 -10.39 -8.04
C PHE A 73 3.46 -11.33 -7.46
N GLU A 74 4.44 -10.80 -6.73
CA GLU A 74 5.41 -11.58 -5.96
C GLU A 74 4.78 -12.22 -4.69
N GLY A 75 3.56 -11.84 -4.33
CA GLY A 75 2.82 -12.40 -3.19
C GLY A 75 3.32 -11.90 -1.84
N ASN A 76 3.74 -10.63 -1.75
CA ASN A 76 4.19 -10.02 -0.49
C ASN A 76 3.01 -9.59 0.40
N GLU A 77 2.17 -10.56 0.79
CA GLU A 77 0.91 -10.39 1.55
C GLU A 77 0.98 -9.36 2.71
N PRO A 78 2.00 -9.37 3.60
CA PRO A 78 2.01 -8.45 4.75
C PRO A 78 2.01 -6.97 4.36
N LEU A 79 2.49 -6.62 3.16
CA LEU A 79 2.46 -5.24 2.68
C LEU A 79 1.05 -4.75 2.35
N PHE A 80 0.11 -5.66 2.11
CA PHE A 80 -1.24 -5.35 1.66
C PHE A 80 -2.27 -5.35 2.80
N GLU A 81 -1.89 -5.71 4.03
CA GLU A 81 -2.78 -5.68 5.19
C GLU A 81 -3.51 -4.33 5.33
N GLY A 82 -4.85 -4.38 5.44
CA GLY A 82 -5.69 -3.19 5.54
C GLY A 82 -5.88 -2.40 4.24
N LEU A 83 -5.42 -2.90 3.09
CA LEU A 83 -5.76 -2.40 1.76
C LEU A 83 -6.88 -3.25 1.15
N HIS A 84 -7.63 -2.68 0.21
CA HIS A 84 -8.77 -3.35 -0.43
C HIS A 84 -8.42 -4.71 -1.01
N ILE A 85 -7.28 -4.86 -1.68
CA ILE A 85 -6.92 -6.10 -2.37
C ILE A 85 -6.57 -7.25 -1.43
N HIS A 86 -6.32 -6.99 -0.14
CA HIS A 86 -5.91 -8.01 0.82
C HIS A 86 -6.85 -9.21 0.84
N ASP A 87 -8.15 -8.95 0.98
CA ASP A 87 -9.18 -9.98 1.07
C ASP A 87 -9.69 -10.42 -0.32
N HIS A 88 -9.14 -9.86 -1.39
CA HIS A 88 -9.57 -10.05 -2.77
C HIS A 88 -8.43 -10.55 -3.67
N TRP A 89 -7.38 -11.12 -3.08
CA TRP A 89 -6.25 -11.69 -3.81
C TRP A 89 -5.98 -13.11 -3.34
N ASP A 90 -5.56 -13.98 -4.26
CA ASP A 90 -5.12 -15.33 -3.92
C ASP A 90 -3.61 -15.32 -3.62
N TRP A 91 -3.28 -15.27 -2.33
CA TRP A 91 -1.88 -15.22 -1.85
C TRP A 91 -1.11 -16.53 -2.06
N SER A 92 -1.79 -17.63 -2.43
CA SER A 92 -1.12 -18.89 -2.78
C SER A 92 -0.45 -18.83 -4.15
N VAL A 93 -0.88 -17.90 -5.01
CA VAL A 93 -0.37 -17.73 -6.37
C VAL A 93 0.73 -16.68 -6.40
N ARG A 94 1.86 -17.04 -7.00
CA ARG A 94 2.97 -16.13 -7.27
C ARG A 94 3.27 -16.10 -8.76
N HIS A 95 3.44 -14.91 -9.30
CA HIS A 95 3.81 -14.72 -10.70
C HIS A 95 5.27 -14.28 -10.77
N PRO A 96 6.11 -14.90 -11.62
CA PRO A 96 7.45 -14.38 -11.88
C PRO A 96 7.31 -13.04 -12.62
N VAL A 97 7.84 -11.98 -12.02
CA VAL A 97 7.81 -10.60 -12.54
C VAL A 97 9.19 -9.96 -12.53
#